data_AF-A0A0S7YWS5-F1
#
_entry.id   AF-A0A0S7YWS5-F1
#
_cell.length_a   1.000
_cell.length_b   1.000
_cell.length_c   1.000
_cell.angle_alpha   90.00
_cell.angle_beta   90.00
_cell.angle_gamma   90.00
#
_symmetry.space_group_name_H-M   'P 1'
#
loop_
_entity.id
_entity.type
_entity.pdbx_description
1 polymer ?
#
loop_
_entity_poly.entity_id
_entity_poly.type
_entity_poly.pdbx_seq_one_letter_code
_entity_poly.pdbx_strand_id
1 'polypeptide(L)' 'MELLLADPAWDQAAFETVIASGATRTVRLARPVRVLLIYWTVDEDDAGRIVFKRDVYDRDPALARALDARFAFGSRPEI' A
#
# COMPACT_ATOMS: atom_id res chain seq x y z
N MET A 1 -0.59 -10.19 14.53
CA MET A 1 0.42 -11.21 14.17
C MET A 1 -0.22 -12.58 14.04
N GLU A 2 -0.98 -13.02 15.03
CA GLU A 2 -1.72 -14.30 15.02
C GLU A 2 -2.63 -14.49 13.80
N LEU A 3 -3.31 -13.41 13.36
CA LEU A 3 -4.24 -13.44 12.21
C LEU A 3 -3.61 -13.97 10.91
N LEU A 4 -2.31 -13.74 10.69
CA LEU A 4 -1.63 -14.17 9.46
C LEU A 4 -1.08 -15.59 9.56
N LEU A 5 -0.63 -16.01 10.75
CA LEU A 5 0.00 -17.33 10.93
C LEU A 5 -1.06 -18.43 11.03
N ALA A 6 -2.19 -18.18 11.69
CA ALA A 6 -3.26 -19.15 11.91
C ALA A 6 -2.74 -20.54 12.37
N ASP A 7 -1.68 -20.51 13.18
CA ASP A 7 -0.96 -21.67 13.70
C ASP A 7 -0.97 -21.57 15.24
N PRO A 8 -1.57 -22.54 15.95
CA PRO A 8 -1.63 -22.55 17.41
C PRO A 8 -0.27 -22.53 18.10
N ALA A 9 0.81 -22.93 17.41
CA ALA A 9 2.16 -22.83 17.94
C ALA A 9 2.68 -21.39 18.06
N TRP A 10 1.99 -20.43 17.44
CA TRP A 10 2.29 -19.01 17.48
C TRP A 10 1.25 -18.24 18.30
N ASP A 11 1.16 -18.59 19.58
CA ASP A 11 0.38 -17.86 20.56
C ASP A 11 1.14 -16.63 21.12
N GLN A 12 0.46 -15.86 21.96
CA GLN A 12 1.02 -14.65 22.58
C GLN A 12 2.32 -14.93 23.36
N ALA A 13 2.39 -16.03 24.11
CA ALA A 13 3.56 -16.36 24.93
C ALA A 13 4.79 -16.72 24.08
N ALA A 14 4.57 -17.42 22.97
CA ALA A 14 5.60 -17.71 21.98
C ALA A 14 6.14 -16.42 21.36
N PHE A 15 5.28 -15.44 21.03
CA PHE A 15 5.72 -14.14 20.53
C PHE A 15 6.54 -13.35 21.54
N GLU A 16 6.10 -13.27 22.79
CA GLU A 16 6.83 -12.57 23.85
C GLU A 16 8.23 -13.14 24.05
N THR A 17 8.36 -14.47 24.01
CA THR A 17 9.66 -15.16 24.10
C THR A 17 10.58 -14.76 22.94
N VAL A 18 10.06 -14.73 21.69
CA VAL A 18 10.84 -14.35 20.52
C VAL A 18 11.21 -12.87 20.55
N ILE A 19 10.30 -11.98 20.95
CA ILE A 19 10.56 -10.54 21.06
C ILE A 19 11.64 -10.28 22.12
N ALA A 20 11.53 -10.89 23.29
CA ALA A 20 12.49 -10.75 24.38
C ALA A 20 13.90 -11.22 23.98
N SER A 21 14.02 -12.17 23.06
CA SER A 21 15.32 -12.65 22.56
C SER A 21 16.08 -11.58 21.76
N GLY A 22 15.40 -10.60 21.17
CA GLY A 22 16.00 -9.59 20.28
C GLY A 22 16.59 -10.14 18.98
N ALA A 23 16.55 -11.46 18.77
CA ALA A 23 17.09 -12.12 17.60
C ALA A 23 16.09 -12.06 16.43
N THR A 24 16.58 -11.82 15.21
CA THR A 24 15.75 -11.88 14.01
C THR A 24 15.28 -13.32 13.75
N ARG A 25 13.98 -13.49 13.58
CA ARG A 25 13.37 -14.79 13.24
C ARG A 25 12.45 -14.65 12.03
N THR A 26 12.67 -15.48 11.02
CA THR A 26 11.80 -15.58 9.84
C THR A 26 10.76 -16.66 10.05
N VAL A 27 9.49 -16.33 9.82
CA VAL A 27 8.36 -17.27 9.86
C VAL A 27 7.69 -17.28 8.49
N ARG A 28 7.56 -18.46 7.88
CA ARG A 28 6.86 -18.60 6.59
C ARG A 28 5.38 -18.78 6.84
N LEU A 29 4.56 -18.00 6.13
CA LEU A 29 3.12 -18.16 6.14
C LEU A 29 2.74 -19.50 5.51
N ALA A 30 1.88 -20.27 6.19
CA ALA A 30 1.38 -21.53 5.65
C ALA A 30 0.50 -21.33 4.41
N ARG A 31 -0.24 -20.20 4.38
CA ARG A 31 -1.12 -19.81 3.27
C ARG A 31 -0.56 -18.54 2.62
N PRO A 32 -0.35 -18.53 1.29
CA PRO A 32 0.06 -17.32 0.58
C PRO A 32 -0.98 -16.20 0.76
N VAL A 33 -0.51 -15.01 1.13
CA VAL A 33 -1.33 -13.79 1.19
C VAL A 33 -0.96 -12.90 0.03
N ARG A 34 -1.95 -12.52 -0.80
CA ARG A 34 -1.72 -11.60 -1.92
C ARG A 34 -1.53 -10.19 -1.38
N VAL A 35 -0.46 -9.54 -1.79
CA VAL A 35 -0.16 -8.15 -1.46
C VAL A 35 -0.41 -7.29 -2.69
N LEU A 36 -1.21 -6.24 -2.54
CA LEU A 36 -1.48 -5.25 -3.58
C LEU A 36 -0.90 -3.90 -3.13
N LEU A 37 0.04 -3.37 -3.91
CA LEU A 37 0.63 -2.06 -3.67
C LEU A 37 0.01 -1.06 -4.65
N ILE A 38 -0.84 -0.17 -4.14
CA ILE A 38 -1.50 0.88 -4.93
C ILE A 38 -0.94 2.23 -4.52
N TYR A 39 -0.78 3.12 -5.51
CA TYR A 39 -0.44 4.51 -5.30
C TYR A 39 -1.55 5.40 -5.86
N TRP A 40 -2.12 6.23 -5.00
CA TRP A 40 -3.17 7.20 -5.32
C TRP A 40 -2.98 8.47 -4.50
N THR A 41 -3.20 9.62 -5.12
CA THR A 41 -3.12 10.95 -4.50
C THR A 41 -4.49 11.47 -4.09
N VAL A 42 -5.55 10.71 -4.35
CA VAL A 42 -6.93 11.00 -3.96
C VAL A 42 -7.60 9.73 -3.43
N ASP A 43 -8.43 9.87 -2.39
CA ASP A 43 -9.14 8.78 -1.74
C ASP A 43 -10.42 9.28 -1.05
N GLU A 44 -11.25 8.37 -0.57
CA GLU A 44 -12.40 8.65 0.28
C GLU A 44 -12.02 8.34 1.75
N ASP A 45 -12.37 9.22 2.69
CA ASP A 45 -12.21 8.94 4.12
C ASP A 45 -13.38 8.14 4.70
N ASP A 46 -13.26 7.68 5.94
CA ASP A 46 -14.30 6.88 6.62
C ASP A 46 -15.67 7.60 6.75
N ALA A 47 -15.70 8.92 6.57
CA ALA A 47 -16.92 9.74 6.61
C ALA A 47 -17.48 10.04 5.20
N GLY A 48 -16.89 9.46 4.15
CA GLY A 48 -17.32 9.62 2.76
C GLY A 48 -16.83 10.91 2.11
N ARG A 49 -15.81 11.57 2.66
CA ARG A 49 -15.26 12.82 2.11
C ARG A 49 -14.04 12.54 1.25
N ILE A 50 -13.92 13.28 0.15
CA ILE A 50 -12.74 13.21 -0.71
C ILE A 50 -11.55 13.86 -0.01
N VAL A 51 -10.45 13.12 0.07
CA VAL A 51 -9.18 13.56 0.64
C VAL A 51 -8.06 13.48 -0.40
N PHE A 52 -7.22 14.51 -0.41
CA PHE A 52 -6.03 14.57 -1.26
C PHE A 52 -4.77 14.32 -0.42
N LYS A 53 -3.88 13.47 -0.94
CA LYS A 53 -2.60 13.09 -0.34
C LYS A 53 -1.48 13.78 -1.10
N ARG A 54 -0.34 14.01 -0.42
CA ARG A 54 0.84 14.59 -1.08
C ARG A 54 1.34 13.67 -2.19
N ASP A 55 1.48 14.22 -3.39
CA ASP A 55 2.14 13.57 -4.53
C ASP A 55 3.66 13.53 -4.34
N VAL A 56 4.16 12.57 -3.57
CA VAL A 56 5.59 12.42 -3.29
C VAL A 56 6.42 11.92 -4.48
N TYR A 57 5.78 11.52 -5.58
CA TYR A 57 6.47 11.04 -6.78
C TYR A 57 6.29 11.97 -7.99
N ASP A 58 5.70 13.16 -7.79
CA ASP A 58 5.48 14.17 -8.82
C ASP A 58 4.79 13.61 -10.08
N ARG A 59 3.82 12.68 -9.91
CA ARG A 59 3.08 12.04 -11.01
C ARG A 59 1.89 12.87 -11.48
N ASP A 60 1.31 13.68 -10.61
CA ASP A 60 0.11 14.47 -10.88
C ASP A 60 0.37 15.68 -11.80
N PRO A 61 1.50 16.42 -11.71
CA PRO A 61 1.73 17.59 -12.55
C PRO A 61 1.69 17.32 -14.06
N ALA A 62 2.19 16.16 -14.51
CA ALA A 62 2.15 15.79 -15.92
C ALA A 62 0.70 15.58 -16.41
N LEU A 63 -0.11 14.91 -15.59
CA LEU A 63 -1.53 14.69 -15.87
C LEU A 63 -2.31 16.01 -15.85
N ALA A 64 -2.07 16.88 -14.86
CA ALA A 64 -2.72 18.19 -14.78
C ALA A 64 -2.45 19.03 -16.04
N ARG A 65 -1.20 19.12 -16.49
CA ARG A 65 -0.85 19.81 -17.75
C ARG A 65 -1.56 19.22 -18.97
N ALA A 66 -1.70 17.89 -19.03
CA ALA A 66 -2.38 17.23 -20.13
C ALA A 66 -3.90 17.49 -20.12
N LEU A 67 -4.50 17.58 -18.94
CA LEU A 67 -5.92 17.90 -18.76
C LEU A 67 -6.24 19.36 -19.13
N ASP A 68 -5.31 20.29 -18.88
CA ASP A 68 -5.46 21.70 -19.26
C ASP A 68 -5.25 21.94 -20.77
N ALA A 69 -4.60 21.01 -21.48
CA ALA A 69 -4.35 21.13 -22.90
C ALA A 69 -5.62 20.85 -23.73
N ARG A 70 -5.72 21.48 -24.92
CA ARG A 70 -6.79 21.17 -25.88
C ARG A 70 -6.72 19.69 -26.27
N PHE A 71 -7.80 18.97 -26.02
CA PHE A 71 -7.93 17.59 -26.47
C PHE A 71 -7.88 17.49 -28.00
N ALA A 72 -6.97 16.68 -28.53
CA ALA A 72 -6.86 16.36 -29.94
C ALA A 72 -6.75 14.84 -30.12
N PHE A 73 -7.69 14.26 -30.87
CA PHE A 73 -7.64 12.83 -31.21
C PHE A 73 -6.39 12.53 -32.04
N GLY A 74 -5.61 11.53 -31.63
CA GLY A 74 -4.45 11.00 -32.38
C GLY A 74 -3.08 11.52 -31.95
N SER A 75 -3.01 12.46 -31.01
CA SER A 75 -1.75 12.95 -30.45
C SER A 75 -1.43 12.18 -29.17
N ARG A 76 -0.51 11.21 -29.21
CA ARG A 76 0.00 10.60 -27.98
C ARG A 76 0.91 11.63 -27.29
N PRO A 77 0.63 12.05 -26.04
CA PRO A 77 1.54 12.92 -25.31
C PRO A 77 2.86 12.16 -25.10
N GLU A 78 3.99 12.81 -25.39
CA GLU A 78 5.29 12.33 -24.91
C GLU A 78 5.32 12.55 -23.39
N ILE A 79 5.47 11.44 -22.64
CA ILE A 79 5.48 11.42 -21.17
C ILE A 79 6.91 11.62 -20.69
#